data_AF-A0A9N9CD61-F1
#
_entry.id   AF-A0A9N9CD61-F1
#
_cell.length_a   1.000
_cell.length_b   1.000
_cell.length_c   1.000
_cell.angle_alpha   90.00
_cell.angle_beta   90.00
_cell.angle_gamma   90.00
#
_symmetry.space_group_name_H-M   'P 1'
#
loop_
_entity.id
_entity.type
_entity.pdbx_description
1 polymer ?
#
loop_
_entity_poly.entity_id
_entity_poly.type
_entity_poly.pdbx_seq_one_letter_code
_entity_poly.pdbx_strand_id
1 'polypeptide(L)'
;AIWSSGIKVESSIYSAYQHLIRNAKHFIYIENQFFVTSTEDDPNYIVKNRIGKSIVERIIKAHQDGEKFRVIVIMPLLPGFEADLNSGDAGTIRMVMHWQYVSICRGGKSILDKIRQADIDPENYISFFALRGYDKIKNKEHNRSVPNGSIKNKQNETSDESRPSHNDDISTDSYSDEQTKTSLRGIRGEPGMPASMVDSDPKHTYVTEEIYIHSKLMIVDDKYVIIGSANINDRSQLGDRDSEIAILVEDKQTVPSRMNGQKYEASKFAYTLRSNLFKEFLGLIEPQAHATITKSSLPPIQPDVLKELLHDRDSSSTSILDEITTNSEHNHPTKEDLVVMDPLQYEEFVPNPTVVDKGHVAINYNVKTKLENIRGQLVTFPLHFLESENLMKSVMLGGFTPNEIFT
;
A
#
# COMPACT_ATOMS: atom_id res chain seq x y z
N ALA A 1 -19.37 -11.74 15.34
CA ALA A 1 -19.46 -11.21 16.72
C ALA A 1 -19.62 -12.27 17.81
N ILE A 2 -20.67 -13.10 17.87
CA ILE A 2 -20.79 -14.10 18.97
C ILE A 2 -19.57 -15.04 19.00
N TRP A 3 -19.13 -15.49 17.82
CA TRP A 3 -17.98 -16.38 17.69
C TRP A 3 -16.65 -15.75 18.15
N SER A 4 -16.49 -14.44 18.02
CA SER A 4 -15.23 -13.74 18.25
C SER A 4 -15.14 -13.04 19.60
N SER A 5 -16.25 -12.48 20.10
CA SER A 5 -16.28 -11.69 21.34
C SER A 5 -17.53 -11.91 22.20
N GLY A 6 -18.42 -12.83 21.82
CA GLY A 6 -19.60 -13.20 22.62
C GLY A 6 -20.73 -12.15 22.65
N ILE A 7 -20.63 -11.09 21.83
CA ILE A 7 -21.63 -10.01 21.77
C ILE A 7 -22.54 -10.12 20.54
N LYS A 8 -23.62 -9.32 20.52
CA LYS A 8 -24.46 -9.12 19.34
C LYS A 8 -23.62 -8.52 18.20
N VAL A 9 -23.94 -8.88 16.95
CA VAL A 9 -23.27 -8.35 15.76
C VAL A 9 -23.23 -6.82 15.79
N GLU A 10 -22.02 -6.28 15.70
CA GLU A 10 -21.71 -4.86 15.62
C GLU A 10 -20.95 -4.60 14.31
N SER A 11 -21.41 -3.62 13.54
CA SER A 11 -20.80 -3.17 12.29
C SER A 11 -20.63 -1.64 12.29
N SER A 12 -20.10 -1.12 13.40
CA SER A 12 -19.93 0.33 13.64
C SER A 12 -18.91 0.96 12.70
N ILE A 13 -17.83 0.24 12.36
CA ILE A 13 -16.84 0.68 11.35
C ILE A 13 -17.52 0.91 10.00
N TYR A 14 -18.29 -0.06 9.52
CA TYR A 14 -19.05 0.06 8.27
C TYR A 14 -20.05 1.21 8.29
N SER A 15 -20.76 1.36 9.42
CA SER A 15 -21.71 2.46 9.62
C SER A 15 -21.01 3.83 9.54
N ALA A 16 -19.83 3.95 10.14
CA ALA A 16 -19.01 5.16 10.09
C ALA A 16 -18.51 5.46 8.67
N TYR A 17 -18.03 4.45 7.93
CA TYR A 17 -17.66 4.61 6.52
C TYR A 17 -18.82 5.17 5.69
N GLN A 18 -20.00 4.53 5.76
CA GLN A 18 -21.16 4.99 5.00
C GLN A 18 -21.62 6.39 5.41
N HIS A 19 -21.59 6.69 6.72
CA HIS A 19 -21.99 7.99 7.23
C HIS A 19 -21.08 9.10 6.71
N LEU A 20 -19.76 8.93 6.78
CA LEU A 20 -18.81 9.94 6.30
C LEU A 20 -18.90 10.13 4.79
N ILE A 21 -18.98 9.05 4.01
CA ILE A 21 -19.08 9.13 2.55
C ILE A 21 -20.32 9.93 2.12
N ARG A 22 -21.49 9.64 2.72
CA ARG A 22 -22.74 10.33 2.38
C ARG A 22 -22.73 11.82 2.76
N ASN A 23 -21.96 12.19 3.79
CA ASN A 23 -21.91 13.56 4.30
C ASN A 23 -20.73 14.39 3.77
N ALA A 24 -19.78 13.77 3.07
CA ALA A 24 -18.63 14.44 2.46
C ALA A 24 -19.06 15.63 1.59
N LYS A 25 -18.29 16.71 1.54
CA LYS A 25 -18.63 17.95 0.83
C LYS A 25 -17.68 18.30 -0.29
N HIS A 26 -16.43 17.87 -0.20
CA HIS A 26 -15.36 18.30 -1.08
C HIS A 26 -14.58 17.11 -1.62
N PHE A 27 -14.06 16.24 -0.75
CA PHE A 27 -13.34 15.09 -1.23
C PHE A 27 -13.31 13.93 -0.23
N ILE A 28 -13.07 12.74 -0.79
CA ILE A 28 -12.81 11.51 -0.06
C ILE A 28 -11.48 10.96 -0.56
N TYR A 29 -10.58 10.66 0.36
CA TYR A 29 -9.32 9.98 0.08
C TYR A 29 -9.31 8.64 0.81
N ILE A 30 -9.00 7.56 0.09
CA ILE A 30 -9.00 6.19 0.61
C ILE A 30 -7.66 5.56 0.27
N GLU A 31 -6.99 4.99 1.28
CA GLU A 31 -5.97 3.97 1.07
C GLU A 31 -6.49 2.65 1.64
N ASN A 32 -6.60 1.62 0.81
CA ASN A 32 -7.06 0.32 1.30
C ASN A 32 -6.39 -0.84 0.57
N GLN A 33 -6.03 -1.88 1.32
CA GLN A 33 -5.47 -3.11 0.76
C GLN A 33 -6.46 -3.83 -0.16
N PHE A 34 -7.75 -3.83 0.17
CA PHE A 34 -8.78 -4.41 -0.68
C PHE A 34 -9.86 -3.38 -0.99
N PHE A 35 -10.38 -3.44 -2.22
CA PHE A 35 -11.48 -2.60 -2.66
C PHE A 35 -12.57 -3.46 -3.30
N VAL A 36 -13.25 -4.25 -2.47
CA VAL A 36 -14.34 -5.15 -2.84
C VAL A 36 -15.65 -4.66 -2.21
N THR A 37 -16.56 -4.17 -3.05
CA THR A 37 -17.79 -3.53 -2.58
C THR A 37 -18.90 -3.63 -3.63
N SER A 38 -20.14 -3.37 -3.22
CA SER A 38 -21.31 -3.45 -4.09
C SER A 38 -21.99 -2.10 -4.28
N THR A 39 -22.56 -1.90 -5.46
CA THR A 39 -23.51 -0.82 -5.78
C THR A 39 -24.97 -1.28 -5.77
N GLU A 40 -25.21 -2.59 -5.63
CA GLU A 40 -26.52 -3.22 -5.78
C GLU A 40 -27.22 -3.37 -4.44
N ASP A 41 -28.55 -3.23 -4.40
CA ASP A 41 -29.35 -3.50 -3.18
C ASP A 41 -29.82 -4.95 -3.05
N ASP A 42 -29.67 -5.75 -4.11
CA ASP A 42 -30.14 -7.14 -4.13
C ASP A 42 -29.56 -7.94 -2.94
N PRO A 43 -30.41 -8.47 -2.03
CA PRO A 43 -29.98 -9.30 -0.92
C PRO A 43 -29.26 -10.57 -1.36
N ASN A 44 -29.48 -11.04 -2.60
CA ASN A 44 -28.83 -12.22 -3.16
C ASN A 44 -27.50 -11.89 -3.86
N TYR A 45 -27.16 -10.61 -4.05
CA TYR A 45 -25.89 -10.23 -4.64
C TYR A 45 -24.73 -10.69 -3.76
N ILE A 46 -23.67 -11.25 -4.34
CA ILE A 46 -22.62 -11.94 -3.58
C ILE A 46 -21.94 -11.01 -2.58
N VAL A 47 -21.54 -9.81 -3.02
CA VAL A 47 -20.95 -8.77 -2.16
C VAL A 47 -22.05 -7.99 -1.43
N LYS A 48 -21.98 -7.89 -0.09
CA LYS A 48 -23.06 -7.35 0.75
C LYS A 48 -22.81 -5.92 1.25
N ASN A 49 -21.57 -5.52 1.47
CA ASN A 49 -21.24 -4.18 1.90
C ASN A 49 -21.60 -3.15 0.81
N ARG A 50 -22.12 -1.99 1.22
CA ARG A 50 -22.64 -0.94 0.32
C ARG A 50 -21.79 0.33 0.37
N ILE A 51 -20.48 0.19 0.54
CA ILE A 51 -19.55 1.33 0.50
C ILE A 51 -19.51 1.92 -0.93
N GLY A 52 -19.38 1.08 -1.95
CA GLY A 52 -19.40 1.48 -3.36
C GLY A 52 -20.69 2.17 -3.75
N LYS A 53 -21.84 1.65 -3.29
CA LYS A 53 -23.13 2.34 -3.45
C LYS A 53 -23.10 3.76 -2.86
N SER A 54 -22.64 3.92 -1.62
CA SER A 54 -22.56 5.24 -0.98
C SER A 54 -21.67 6.21 -1.76
N ILE A 55 -20.57 5.72 -2.36
CA ILE A 55 -19.67 6.52 -3.21
C ILE A 55 -20.41 6.98 -4.47
N VAL A 56 -21.09 6.07 -5.17
CA VAL A 56 -21.87 6.37 -6.38
C VAL A 56 -22.96 7.40 -6.09
N GLU A 57 -23.76 7.16 -5.05
CA GLU A 57 -24.83 8.08 -4.64
C GLU A 57 -24.28 9.48 -4.32
N ARG A 58 -23.14 9.54 -3.64
CA ARG A 58 -22.53 10.82 -3.29
C ARG A 58 -22.01 11.58 -4.51
N ILE A 59 -21.39 10.88 -5.47
CA ILE A 59 -20.90 11.45 -6.73
C ILE A 59 -22.07 11.97 -7.57
N ILE A 60 -23.12 11.17 -7.74
CA ILE A 60 -24.33 11.58 -8.47
C ILE A 60 -24.93 12.83 -7.83
N LYS A 61 -25.02 12.85 -6.50
CA LYS A 61 -25.47 14.04 -5.77
C LYS A 61 -24.60 15.27 -6.02
N ALA A 62 -23.27 15.13 -5.97
CA ALA A 62 -22.35 16.22 -6.24
C ALA A 62 -22.56 16.79 -7.65
N HIS A 63 -22.73 15.91 -8.64
CA HIS A 63 -22.97 16.31 -10.02
C HIS A 63 -24.29 17.08 -10.18
N GLN A 64 -25.37 16.56 -9.60
CA GLN A 64 -26.69 17.20 -9.63
C GLN A 64 -26.69 18.58 -8.96
N ASP A 65 -25.94 18.71 -7.86
CA ASP A 65 -25.82 19.95 -7.10
C ASP A 65 -24.77 20.92 -7.71
N GLY A 66 -24.05 20.52 -8.77
CA GLY A 66 -22.98 21.32 -9.37
C GLY A 66 -21.76 21.51 -8.45
N GLU A 67 -21.57 20.62 -7.49
CA GLU A 67 -20.48 20.65 -6.51
C GLU A 67 -19.17 20.14 -7.12
N LYS A 68 -18.06 20.85 -6.84
CA LYS A 68 -16.72 20.32 -7.06
C LYS A 68 -16.43 19.25 -6.02
N PHE A 69 -16.39 17.98 -6.45
CA PHE A 69 -16.23 16.83 -5.58
C PHE A 69 -15.25 15.81 -6.16
N ARG A 70 -14.36 15.25 -5.32
CA ARG A 70 -13.36 14.26 -5.76
C ARG A 70 -13.27 13.05 -4.83
N VAL A 71 -13.11 11.87 -5.40
CA VAL A 71 -12.79 10.62 -4.71
C VAL A 71 -11.45 10.11 -5.23
N ILE A 72 -10.52 9.85 -4.32
CA ILE A 72 -9.19 9.35 -4.62
C ILE A 72 -9.02 8.03 -3.90
N VAL A 73 -8.75 6.96 -4.65
CA VAL A 73 -8.55 5.61 -4.10
C VAL A 73 -7.14 5.15 -4.42
N ILE A 74 -6.39 4.76 -3.41
CA ILE A 74 -5.05 4.16 -3.53
C ILE A 74 -5.10 2.74 -2.99
N MET A 75 -4.61 1.79 -3.79
CA MET A 75 -4.73 0.36 -3.56
C MET A 75 -3.52 -0.37 -4.17
N PRO A 76 -3.17 -1.59 -3.73
CA PRO A 76 -2.02 -2.29 -4.29
C PRO A 76 -2.26 -2.66 -5.77
N LEU A 77 -1.20 -2.77 -6.58
CA LEU A 77 -1.32 -3.16 -7.98
C LEU A 77 -1.75 -4.62 -8.09
N LEU A 78 -1.21 -5.47 -7.21
CA LEU A 78 -1.58 -6.87 -7.08
C LEU A 78 -1.93 -7.20 -5.63
N PRO A 79 -2.88 -8.11 -5.37
CA PRO A 79 -3.10 -8.63 -4.03
C PRO A 79 -1.85 -9.39 -3.53
N GLY A 80 -1.45 -9.13 -2.28
CA GLY A 80 -0.24 -9.71 -1.70
C GLY A 80 -0.41 -11.19 -1.33
N PHE A 81 0.00 -12.08 -2.23
CA PHE A 81 0.06 -13.53 -2.02
C PHE A 81 1.34 -14.10 -2.63
N GLU A 82 1.83 -15.20 -2.08
CA GLU A 82 3.11 -15.84 -2.46
C GLU A 82 3.07 -16.62 -3.80
N ALA A 83 2.20 -16.26 -4.75
CA ALA A 83 2.03 -17.01 -5.99
C ALA A 83 2.25 -16.16 -7.25
N ASP A 84 2.94 -16.74 -8.23
CA ASP A 84 3.03 -16.20 -9.59
C ASP A 84 1.63 -16.23 -10.23
N LEU A 85 1.20 -15.17 -10.94
CA LEU A 85 -0.10 -15.08 -11.62
C LEU A 85 -0.34 -16.23 -12.61
N ASN A 86 0.74 -16.86 -13.07
CA ASN A 86 0.73 -17.98 -14.01
C ASN A 86 0.78 -19.37 -13.34
N SER A 87 0.90 -19.47 -12.01
CA SER A 87 0.91 -20.76 -11.30
C SER A 87 -0.52 -21.26 -11.01
N GLY A 88 -0.67 -22.57 -10.76
CA GLY A 88 -1.96 -23.16 -10.35
C GLY A 88 -2.49 -22.59 -9.03
N ASP A 89 -1.60 -22.06 -8.18
CA ASP A 89 -1.92 -21.44 -6.88
C ASP A 89 -2.38 -19.96 -7.02
N ALA A 90 -2.37 -19.41 -8.24
CA ALA A 90 -2.86 -18.06 -8.55
C ALA A 90 -4.39 -17.90 -8.42
N GLY A 91 -5.13 -18.98 -8.12
CA GLY A 91 -6.58 -18.98 -8.01
C GLY A 91 -7.11 -17.94 -7.02
N THR A 92 -6.47 -17.82 -5.85
CA THR A 92 -6.85 -16.85 -4.82
C THR A 92 -6.62 -15.40 -5.28
N ILE A 93 -5.47 -15.12 -5.91
CA ILE A 93 -5.14 -13.78 -6.43
C ILE A 93 -6.14 -13.37 -7.49
N ARG A 94 -6.39 -14.24 -8.48
CA ARG A 94 -7.32 -13.97 -9.58
C ARG A 94 -8.75 -13.75 -9.08
N MET A 95 -9.17 -14.47 -8.04
CA MET A 95 -10.49 -14.31 -7.44
C MET A 95 -10.66 -12.97 -6.74
N VAL A 96 -9.67 -12.54 -5.94
CA VAL A 96 -9.68 -11.21 -5.32
C VAL A 96 -9.68 -10.13 -6.39
N MET A 97 -8.83 -10.26 -7.41
CA MET A 97 -8.80 -9.32 -8.55
C MET A 97 -10.14 -9.28 -9.27
N HIS A 98 -10.80 -10.42 -9.48
CA HIS A 98 -12.11 -10.48 -10.10
C HIS A 98 -13.12 -9.60 -9.36
N TRP A 99 -13.28 -9.81 -8.05
CA TRP A 99 -14.23 -9.04 -7.24
C TRP A 99 -13.86 -7.56 -7.13
N GLN A 100 -12.57 -7.25 -7.08
CA GLN A 100 -12.07 -5.89 -7.11
C GLN A 100 -12.44 -5.18 -8.42
N TYR A 101 -12.19 -5.81 -9.57
CA TYR A 101 -12.58 -5.23 -10.85
C TYR A 101 -14.10 -5.16 -11.04
N VAL A 102 -14.87 -6.13 -10.55
CA VAL A 102 -16.35 -6.08 -10.54
C VAL A 102 -16.85 -4.90 -9.70
N SER A 103 -16.17 -4.58 -8.60
CA SER A 103 -16.50 -3.42 -7.77
C SER A 103 -16.20 -2.10 -8.47
N ILE A 104 -15.09 -2.04 -9.21
CA ILE A 104 -14.58 -0.80 -9.82
C ILE A 104 -15.17 -0.57 -11.22
N CYS A 105 -14.93 -1.47 -12.18
CA CYS A 105 -15.13 -1.20 -13.63
C CYS A 105 -15.74 -2.33 -14.47
N ARG A 106 -16.08 -3.50 -13.90
CA ARG A 106 -16.57 -4.67 -14.67
C ARG A 106 -17.97 -5.12 -14.26
N GLY A 107 -18.69 -5.68 -15.21
CA GLY A 107 -19.95 -6.39 -14.95
C GLY A 107 -21.22 -5.55 -15.01
N GLY A 108 -21.17 -4.30 -15.48
CA GLY A 108 -22.33 -3.43 -15.71
C GLY A 108 -22.99 -2.89 -14.43
N LYS A 109 -22.45 -3.27 -13.26
CA LYS A 109 -22.94 -2.92 -11.93
C LYS A 109 -21.82 -2.35 -11.05
N SER A 110 -20.67 -2.03 -11.64
CA SER A 110 -19.53 -1.47 -10.92
C SER A 110 -19.78 0.00 -10.57
N ILE A 111 -18.90 0.59 -9.75
CA ILE A 111 -18.94 2.03 -9.44
C ILE A 111 -18.89 2.87 -10.72
N LEU A 112 -17.90 2.61 -11.58
CA LEU A 112 -17.75 3.37 -12.84
C LEU A 112 -18.94 3.16 -13.77
N ASP A 113 -19.48 1.95 -13.88
CA ASP A 113 -20.63 1.66 -14.73
C ASP A 113 -21.89 2.40 -14.24
N LYS A 114 -22.14 2.43 -12.94
CA LYS A 114 -23.29 3.13 -12.36
C LYS A 114 -23.20 4.65 -12.53
N ILE A 115 -21.99 5.22 -12.42
CA ILE A 115 -21.79 6.66 -12.67
C ILE A 115 -22.05 6.97 -14.16
N ARG A 116 -21.55 6.15 -15.09
CA ARG A 116 -21.83 6.31 -16.53
C ARG A 116 -23.31 6.13 -16.87
N GLN A 117 -24.02 5.22 -16.21
CA GLN A 117 -25.47 5.04 -16.39
C GLN A 117 -26.28 6.27 -15.97
N ALA A 118 -25.73 7.14 -15.11
CA ALA A 118 -26.31 8.42 -14.75
C ALA A 118 -25.93 9.56 -15.72
N ASP A 119 -25.31 9.24 -16.87
CA ASP A 119 -24.79 10.20 -17.86
C ASP A 119 -23.69 11.13 -17.30
N ILE A 120 -22.90 10.60 -16.36
CA ILE A 120 -21.79 11.31 -15.72
C ILE A 120 -20.48 10.64 -16.15
N ASP A 121 -19.51 11.45 -16.57
CA ASP A 121 -18.15 10.98 -16.79
C ASP A 121 -17.45 10.74 -15.44
N PRO A 122 -17.11 9.48 -15.10
CA PRO A 122 -16.50 9.15 -13.81
C PRO A 122 -15.12 9.78 -13.60
N GLU A 123 -14.35 10.05 -14.67
CA GLU A 123 -12.99 10.58 -14.54
C GLU A 123 -12.95 11.97 -13.90
N ASN A 124 -14.07 12.70 -13.96
CA ASN A 124 -14.22 13.99 -13.29
C ASN A 124 -14.33 13.85 -11.76
N TYR A 125 -14.79 12.71 -11.26
CA TYR A 125 -15.16 12.54 -9.85
C TYR A 125 -14.36 11.50 -9.10
N ILE A 126 -13.88 10.43 -9.73
CA ILE A 126 -13.17 9.34 -9.04
C ILE A 126 -11.92 8.90 -9.80
N SER A 127 -10.85 8.61 -9.07
CA SER A 127 -9.62 8.05 -9.63
C SER A 127 -9.00 6.99 -8.75
N PHE A 128 -8.40 6.00 -9.40
CA PHE A 128 -7.75 4.86 -8.79
C PHE A 128 -6.26 4.91 -9.08
N PHE A 129 -5.45 4.78 -8.04
CA PHE A 129 -4.00 4.82 -8.09
C PHE A 129 -3.41 3.65 -7.30
N ALA A 130 -2.13 3.42 -7.52
CA ALA A 130 -1.30 2.52 -6.74
C ALA A 130 0.08 3.14 -6.54
N LEU A 131 0.96 2.44 -5.82
CA LEU A 131 2.33 2.87 -5.60
C LEU A 131 3.33 1.88 -6.19
N ARG A 132 4.39 2.39 -6.81
CA ARG A 132 5.48 1.61 -7.36
C ARG A 132 6.81 2.34 -7.16
N GLY A 133 7.81 1.59 -6.72
CA GLY A 133 9.18 2.09 -6.54
C GLY A 133 10.15 1.44 -7.51
N TYR A 134 11.34 2.01 -7.58
CA TYR A 134 12.49 1.39 -8.24
C TYR A 134 13.76 1.71 -7.48
N ASP A 135 14.76 0.83 -7.57
CA ASP A 135 16.09 1.08 -7.03
C ASP A 135 17.14 0.25 -7.78
N LYS A 136 18.40 0.44 -7.43
CA LYS A 136 19.54 -0.31 -7.92
C LYS A 136 20.03 -1.30 -6.86
N ILE A 137 19.90 -2.60 -7.13
CA ILE A 137 20.53 -3.64 -6.30
C ILE A 137 22.02 -3.71 -6.66
N LYS A 138 22.89 -3.62 -5.64
CA LYS A 138 24.35 -3.76 -5.80
C LYS A 138 24.73 -5.24 -5.69
N ASN A 139 25.42 -5.75 -6.71
CA ASN A 139 26.09 -7.04 -6.59
C ASN A 139 27.27 -6.88 -5.62
N LYS A 140 27.32 -7.71 -4.57
CA LYS A 140 28.51 -7.79 -3.72
C LYS A 140 29.63 -8.36 -4.58
N GLU A 141 30.61 -7.53 -4.93
CA GLU A 141 31.86 -8.03 -5.49
C GLU A 141 32.46 -9.02 -4.48
N HIS A 142 32.49 -10.30 -4.84
CA HIS A 142 33.34 -11.26 -4.17
C HIS A 142 34.79 -10.88 -4.47
N ASN A 143 35.39 -10.07 -3.60
CA ASN A 143 36.84 -9.94 -3.52
C ASN A 143 37.44 -11.31 -3.18
N ARG A 144 37.64 -12.16 -4.18
CA ARG A 144 38.54 -13.31 -4.12
C ARG A 144 39.97 -12.77 -4.23
N SER A 145 40.41 -11.98 -3.26
CA SER A 145 41.83 -11.84 -2.98
C SER A 145 42.27 -13.10 -2.24
N VAL A 146 42.71 -14.10 -3.00
CA VAL A 146 43.45 -15.24 -2.45
C VAL A 146 44.73 -14.67 -1.82
N PRO A 147 44.94 -14.75 -0.49
CA PRO A 147 46.24 -14.43 0.06
C PRO A 147 47.13 -15.64 -0.24
N ASN A 148 48.10 -15.45 -1.14
CA ASN A 148 49.26 -16.33 -1.25
C ASN A 148 49.98 -16.33 0.11
N GLY A 149 49.76 -17.38 0.89
CA GLY A 149 50.32 -17.54 2.24
C GLY A 149 50.59 -19.01 2.52
N SER A 150 51.75 -19.47 2.06
CA SER A 150 52.49 -20.69 2.39
C SER A 150 52.00 -21.53 3.59
N ILE A 151 51.77 -22.81 3.28
CA ILE A 151 51.62 -23.94 4.20
C ILE A 151 52.77 -23.97 5.22
N LYS A 152 52.44 -23.94 6.52
CA LYS A 152 53.28 -24.55 7.57
C LYS A 152 52.41 -25.30 8.58
N ASN A 153 52.48 -26.62 8.48
CA ASN A 153 52.05 -27.56 9.51
C ASN A 153 52.83 -27.31 10.81
N LYS A 154 52.14 -27.34 11.96
CA LYS A 154 52.69 -27.87 13.21
C LYS A 154 51.56 -28.42 14.09
N GLN A 155 51.81 -29.63 14.57
CA GLN A 155 50.96 -30.52 15.34
C GLN A 155 50.87 -30.11 16.82
N ASN A 156 49.76 -30.54 17.44
CA ASN A 156 49.52 -31.01 18.82
C ASN A 156 50.31 -30.42 20.00
N GLU A 157 49.58 -30.05 21.06
CA GLU A 157 49.79 -30.63 22.40
C GLU A 157 48.66 -30.28 23.39
N THR A 158 48.48 -31.18 24.35
CA THR A 158 47.41 -31.40 25.34
C THR A 158 47.77 -30.87 26.74
N SER A 159 46.78 -30.46 27.54
CA SER A 159 46.62 -30.70 29.01
C SER A 159 45.65 -29.65 29.59
N ASP A 160 44.50 -29.95 30.21
CA ASP A 160 44.16 -30.65 31.47
C ASP A 160 43.87 -29.66 32.63
N GLU A 161 42.94 -30.06 33.52
CA GLU A 161 42.53 -29.44 34.82
C GLU A 161 41.62 -28.18 34.78
N SER A 162 40.60 -27.95 35.62
CA SER A 162 39.93 -28.67 36.72
C SER A 162 38.65 -27.88 37.12
N ARG A 163 37.63 -28.57 37.65
CA ARG A 163 36.36 -28.04 38.25
C ARG A 163 36.50 -28.04 39.79
N PRO A 164 35.79 -27.21 40.60
CA PRO A 164 34.38 -27.53 40.97
C PRO A 164 33.45 -26.31 41.33
N SER A 165 32.19 -26.34 40.87
CA SER A 165 30.90 -26.41 41.62
C SER A 165 30.59 -25.37 42.72
N HIS A 166 29.52 -24.58 42.51
CA HIS A 166 28.44 -24.42 43.49
C HIS A 166 27.12 -24.03 42.80
N ASN A 167 26.07 -24.77 43.16
CA ASN A 167 24.67 -24.55 42.79
C ASN A 167 24.07 -23.39 43.58
N ASP A 168 23.10 -22.69 43.00
CA ASP A 168 21.81 -22.40 43.64
C ASP A 168 20.75 -22.12 42.57
N ASP A 169 19.66 -22.89 42.66
CA ASP A 169 18.49 -22.91 41.80
C ASP A 169 17.55 -21.72 42.09
N ILE A 170 17.04 -21.06 41.04
CA ILE A 170 15.68 -20.50 41.03
C ILE A 170 15.06 -20.73 39.64
N SER A 171 13.95 -21.47 39.65
CA SER A 171 13.09 -21.88 38.55
C SER A 171 12.38 -20.71 37.84
N THR A 172 12.44 -20.69 36.51
CA THR A 172 11.37 -20.10 35.67
C THR A 172 11.15 -20.99 34.45
N ASP A 173 9.95 -21.58 34.38
CA ASP A 173 9.49 -22.42 33.28
C ASP A 173 9.39 -21.59 31.99
N SER A 174 10.26 -21.89 31.04
CA SER A 174 10.22 -21.37 29.67
C SER A 174 9.79 -22.50 28.73
N TYR A 175 8.70 -22.26 28.01
CA TYR A 175 8.27 -23.10 26.89
C TYR A 175 9.41 -23.19 25.87
N SER A 176 9.73 -24.43 25.53
CA SER A 176 10.86 -24.88 24.73
C SER A 176 10.67 -24.61 23.23
N ASP A 177 11.52 -23.76 22.66
CA ASP A 177 11.87 -23.82 21.23
C ASP A 177 13.18 -24.61 21.09
N GLU A 178 13.14 -25.67 20.28
CA GLU A 178 14.29 -26.52 19.97
C GLU A 178 15.43 -25.70 19.33
N GLN A 179 16.56 -25.64 20.04
CA GLN A 179 17.81 -25.09 19.54
C GLN A 179 18.44 -26.00 18.47
N THR A 180 18.19 -25.72 17.19
CA THR A 180 19.16 -26.04 16.14
C THR A 180 20.30 -25.02 16.18
N LYS A 181 21.44 -25.45 16.74
CA LYS A 181 22.72 -24.73 16.75
C LYS A 181 23.12 -24.33 15.32
N THR A 182 22.98 -23.04 15.01
CA THR A 182 23.70 -22.41 13.91
C THR A 182 24.47 -21.22 14.44
N SER A 183 25.77 -21.24 14.18
CA SER A 183 26.80 -20.35 14.69
C SER A 183 26.45 -18.87 14.52
N LEU A 184 26.31 -18.16 15.64
CA LEU A 184 26.22 -16.70 15.70
C LEU A 184 27.46 -16.05 15.08
N ARG A 185 27.33 -15.54 13.85
CA ARG A 185 28.20 -14.50 13.28
C ARG A 185 27.35 -13.44 12.57
N GLY A 186 27.22 -12.29 13.21
CA GLY A 186 26.96 -11.01 12.55
C GLY A 186 25.54 -10.76 12.05
N ILE A 187 24.60 -10.52 12.96
CA ILE A 187 23.31 -9.87 12.62
C ILE A 187 23.60 -8.39 12.34
N ARG A 188 23.91 -8.07 11.08
CA ARG A 188 23.64 -6.76 10.49
C ARG A 188 22.38 -6.93 9.66
N GLY A 189 21.32 -6.23 10.03
CA GLY A 189 20.00 -6.29 9.41
C GLY A 189 19.93 -5.63 8.04
N GLU A 190 20.71 -6.11 7.08
CA GLU A 190 20.38 -5.91 5.67
C GLU A 190 19.51 -7.09 5.21
N PRO A 191 18.42 -6.85 4.46
CA PRO A 191 17.68 -7.92 3.80
C PRO A 191 18.64 -8.81 3.02
N GLY A 192 18.64 -10.11 3.31
CA GLY A 192 19.47 -11.06 2.60
C GLY A 192 19.03 -11.18 1.14
N MET A 193 19.95 -10.91 0.21
CA MET A 193 19.76 -11.20 -1.21
C MET A 193 19.37 -12.68 -1.41
N PRO A 194 18.32 -13.00 -2.19
CA PRO A 194 18.03 -14.37 -2.59
C PRO A 194 19.26 -15.00 -3.24
N ALA A 195 19.56 -16.26 -2.91
CA ALA A 195 20.77 -16.94 -3.40
C ALA A 195 20.84 -17.02 -4.95
N SER A 196 19.71 -16.90 -5.65
CA SER A 196 19.62 -16.85 -7.11
C SER A 196 20.14 -15.56 -7.74
N MET A 197 20.39 -14.51 -6.94
CA MET A 197 20.77 -13.17 -7.42
C MET A 197 22.24 -12.83 -7.18
N VAL A 198 23.06 -13.80 -6.76
CA VAL A 198 24.49 -13.59 -6.46
C VAL A 198 25.35 -13.53 -7.73
N ASP A 199 24.79 -13.86 -8.90
CA ASP A 199 25.52 -14.01 -10.17
C ASP A 199 24.89 -13.22 -11.34
N SER A 200 24.12 -12.15 -11.07
CA SER A 200 23.48 -11.35 -12.13
C SER A 200 24.49 -10.48 -12.90
N ASP A 201 24.32 -10.35 -14.22
CA ASP A 201 25.11 -9.44 -15.07
C ASP A 201 25.01 -8.00 -14.51
N PRO A 202 26.09 -7.21 -14.42
CA PRO A 202 26.02 -5.78 -14.04
C PRO A 202 25.03 -4.94 -14.87
N LYS A 203 24.52 -5.46 -16.01
CA LYS A 203 23.40 -4.89 -16.78
C LYS A 203 22.02 -5.08 -16.12
N HIS A 204 21.87 -6.03 -15.20
CA HIS A 204 20.64 -6.35 -14.46
C HIS A 204 20.73 -5.82 -13.03
N THR A 205 20.87 -4.50 -12.87
CA THR A 205 21.01 -3.88 -11.54
C THR A 205 19.81 -3.04 -11.12
N TYR A 206 19.00 -2.56 -12.06
CA TYR A 206 17.80 -1.79 -11.76
C TYR A 206 16.59 -2.71 -11.61
N VAL A 207 15.91 -2.58 -10.47
CA VAL A 207 14.70 -3.32 -10.13
C VAL A 207 13.54 -2.37 -9.87
N THR A 208 12.34 -2.84 -10.10
CA THR A 208 11.10 -2.17 -9.70
C THR A 208 10.21 -3.13 -8.97
N GLU A 209 9.53 -2.64 -7.94
CA GLU A 209 8.52 -3.42 -7.23
C GLU A 209 7.34 -2.52 -6.83
N GLU A 210 6.16 -3.13 -6.69
CA GLU A 210 5.05 -2.40 -6.09
C GLU A 210 5.38 -2.00 -4.64
N ILE A 211 4.87 -0.85 -4.22
CA ILE A 211 4.87 -0.50 -2.81
C ILE A 211 3.50 -0.92 -2.30
N TYR A 212 3.51 -2.02 -1.55
CA TYR A 212 2.28 -2.70 -1.19
C TYR A 212 1.45 -1.88 -0.18
N ILE A 213 0.27 -1.44 -0.62
CA ILE A 213 -0.67 -0.69 0.23
C ILE A 213 -1.35 -1.66 1.18
N HIS A 214 -0.87 -1.69 2.43
CA HIS A 214 -1.53 -2.42 3.52
C HIS A 214 -2.40 -1.50 4.40
N SER A 215 -2.43 -0.19 4.12
CA SER A 215 -3.26 0.79 4.82
C SER A 215 -4.74 0.40 4.83
N LYS A 216 -5.47 0.87 5.84
CA LYS A 216 -6.94 0.95 5.87
C LYS A 216 -7.34 2.30 6.43
N LEU A 217 -7.27 3.30 5.56
CA LEU A 217 -7.38 4.71 5.86
C LEU A 217 -8.45 5.35 4.99
N MET A 218 -9.29 6.20 5.58
CA MET A 218 -10.15 7.12 4.85
C MET A 218 -10.07 8.52 5.45
N ILE A 219 -9.84 9.53 4.62
CA ILE A 219 -9.83 10.95 4.99
C ILE A 219 -10.97 11.64 4.23
N VAL A 220 -11.79 12.41 4.94
CA VAL A 220 -12.93 13.13 4.35
C VAL A 220 -12.83 14.62 4.67
N ASP A 221 -12.83 15.43 3.61
CA ASP A 221 -12.84 16.90 3.63
C ASP A 221 -11.74 17.56 4.49
N ASP A 222 -10.60 16.88 4.69
CA ASP A 222 -9.58 17.28 5.67
C ASP A 222 -10.18 17.56 7.08
N LYS A 223 -11.22 16.82 7.47
CA LYS A 223 -11.89 16.98 8.78
C LYS A 223 -12.01 15.69 9.57
N TYR A 224 -12.31 14.60 8.86
CA TYR A 224 -12.55 13.30 9.47
C TYR A 224 -11.53 12.31 8.96
N VAL A 225 -11.01 11.48 9.86
CA VAL A 225 -10.11 10.38 9.51
C VAL A 225 -10.60 9.10 10.15
N ILE A 226 -10.72 8.02 9.36
CA ILE A 226 -10.86 6.66 9.87
C ILE A 226 -9.55 5.92 9.64
N ILE A 227 -8.97 5.35 10.70
CA ILE A 227 -7.79 4.48 10.66
C ILE A 227 -8.12 3.19 11.38
N GLY A 228 -7.76 2.04 10.81
CA GLY A 228 -7.99 0.77 11.49
C GLY A 228 -7.39 -0.43 10.76
N SER A 229 -7.95 -1.60 11.05
CA SER A 229 -7.63 -2.87 10.42
C SER A 229 -8.61 -3.26 9.31
N ALA A 230 -9.81 -2.68 9.30
CA ALA A 230 -10.91 -3.07 8.44
C ALA A 230 -10.69 -2.73 6.96
N ASN A 231 -10.56 -3.75 6.12
CA ASN A 231 -10.50 -3.58 4.67
C ASN A 231 -11.87 -3.19 4.09
N ILE A 232 -11.91 -2.65 2.87
CA ILE A 232 -13.17 -2.49 2.13
C ILE A 232 -13.49 -3.83 1.46
N ASN A 233 -14.10 -4.72 2.24
CA ASN A 233 -14.61 -6.03 1.84
C ASN A 233 -15.69 -6.48 2.87
N ASP A 234 -16.49 -7.48 2.54
CA ASP A 234 -17.50 -8.01 3.45
C ASP A 234 -16.87 -8.62 4.70
N ARG A 235 -15.71 -9.27 4.53
CA ARG A 235 -14.94 -9.88 5.64
C ARG A 235 -14.69 -8.93 6.80
N SER A 236 -14.34 -7.69 6.51
CA SER A 236 -14.05 -6.67 7.52
C SER A 236 -15.25 -5.78 7.87
N GLN A 237 -16.23 -5.61 6.97
CA GLN A 237 -17.27 -4.59 7.13
C GLN A 237 -18.59 -5.10 7.75
N LEU A 238 -18.91 -6.39 7.63
CA LEU A 238 -20.22 -6.90 8.08
C LEU A 238 -20.31 -7.19 9.60
N GLY A 239 -19.18 -7.38 10.29
CA GLY A 239 -19.12 -7.62 11.75
C GLY A 239 -19.51 -9.03 12.21
N ASP A 240 -20.01 -9.87 11.31
CA ASP A 240 -20.28 -11.29 11.54
C ASP A 240 -19.12 -12.21 11.09
N ARG A 241 -18.16 -11.67 10.33
CA ARG A 241 -16.92 -12.32 9.89
C ARG A 241 -15.74 -11.89 10.77
N ASP A 242 -14.65 -11.35 10.22
CA ASP A 242 -13.42 -11.04 10.95
C ASP A 242 -13.66 -9.97 12.03
N SER A 243 -12.84 -10.01 13.08
CA SER A 243 -12.88 -9.01 14.14
C SER A 243 -11.96 -7.86 13.78
N GLU A 244 -12.52 -6.67 13.68
CA GLU A 244 -11.81 -5.48 13.23
C GLU A 244 -11.87 -4.37 14.27
N ILE A 245 -10.89 -3.49 14.23
CA ILE A 245 -10.86 -2.28 15.06
C ILE A 245 -10.56 -1.08 14.16
N ALA A 246 -11.25 0.03 14.41
CA ALA A 246 -10.94 1.31 13.79
C ALA A 246 -11.24 2.45 14.76
N ILE A 247 -10.54 3.56 14.57
CA ILE A 247 -10.80 4.83 15.24
C ILE A 247 -11.32 5.83 14.22
N LEU A 248 -12.34 6.60 14.61
CA LEU A 248 -12.77 7.81 13.92
C LEU A 248 -12.19 9.02 14.67
N VAL A 249 -11.36 9.79 13.98
CA VAL A 249 -10.73 10.99 14.50
C VAL A 249 -11.43 12.22 13.92
N GLU A 250 -11.92 13.06 14.81
CA GLU A 250 -12.38 14.43 14.55
C GLU A 250 -11.57 15.36 15.45
N ASP A 251 -10.50 15.96 14.90
CA ASP A 251 -9.66 16.88 15.66
C ASP A 251 -10.27 18.29 15.63
N LYS A 252 -10.43 18.85 16.84
CA LYS A 252 -11.04 20.16 17.09
C LYS A 252 -10.10 21.31 16.80
N GLN A 253 -8.78 21.06 16.73
CA GLN A 253 -7.83 22.07 16.31
C GLN A 253 -7.92 22.25 14.80
N THR A 254 -8.10 23.49 14.35
CA THR A 254 -8.11 23.80 12.92
C THR A 254 -6.82 24.49 12.49
N VAL A 255 -6.50 24.35 11.22
CA VAL A 255 -5.46 25.09 10.52
C VAL A 255 -6.06 25.79 9.30
N PRO A 256 -5.64 27.03 9.01
CA PRO A 256 -6.01 27.70 7.77
C PRO A 256 -5.49 26.91 6.58
N SER A 257 -6.36 26.60 5.63
CA SER A 257 -6.07 25.87 4.40
C SER A 257 -6.90 26.45 3.24
N ARG A 258 -6.92 25.75 2.11
CA ARG A 258 -7.74 26.08 0.95
C ARG A 258 -8.49 24.85 0.46
N MET A 259 -9.70 25.09 -0.05
CA MET A 259 -10.54 24.08 -0.68
C MET A 259 -11.24 24.71 -1.88
N ASN A 260 -11.03 24.16 -3.07
CA ASN A 260 -11.55 24.71 -4.32
C ASN A 260 -11.14 26.18 -4.54
N GLY A 261 -9.93 26.55 -4.11
CA GLY A 261 -9.36 27.89 -4.19
C GLY A 261 -9.89 28.88 -3.15
N GLN A 262 -10.88 28.49 -2.34
CA GLN A 262 -11.45 29.31 -1.27
C GLN A 262 -10.76 29.04 0.06
N LYS A 263 -10.78 30.01 0.98
CA LYS A 263 -10.28 29.81 2.36
C LYS A 263 -11.09 28.70 3.04
N TYR A 264 -10.40 27.78 3.70
CA TYR A 264 -11.02 26.63 4.35
C TYR A 264 -10.34 26.35 5.68
N GLU A 265 -11.13 26.06 6.72
CA GLU A 265 -10.62 25.62 8.02
C GLU A 265 -10.60 24.09 8.05
N ALA A 266 -9.40 23.53 7.91
CA ALA A 266 -9.16 22.10 7.94
C ALA A 266 -8.85 21.65 9.37
N SER A 267 -9.22 20.41 9.71
CA SER A 267 -8.76 19.78 10.96
C SER A 267 -7.26 19.52 10.87
N LYS A 268 -6.51 19.91 11.90
CA LYS A 268 -5.05 19.82 11.91
C LYS A 268 -4.56 18.40 11.67
N PHE A 269 -5.13 17.42 12.37
CA PHE A 269 -4.76 16.01 12.18
C PHE A 269 -5.00 15.51 10.76
N ALA A 270 -6.20 15.69 10.23
CA ALA A 270 -6.58 15.22 8.89
C ALA A 270 -5.73 15.88 7.80
N TYR A 271 -5.57 17.20 7.90
CA TYR A 271 -4.78 18.01 7.00
C TYR A 271 -3.30 17.58 6.96
N THR A 272 -2.67 17.43 8.13
CA THR A 272 -1.26 17.08 8.21
C THR A 272 -1.02 15.67 7.68
N LEU A 273 -1.88 14.71 8.05
CA LEU A 273 -1.78 13.33 7.57
C LEU A 273 -1.89 13.28 6.04
N ARG A 274 -2.96 13.86 5.47
CA ARG A 274 -3.17 13.89 4.01
C ARG A 274 -2.05 14.63 3.28
N SER A 275 -1.52 15.72 3.85
CA SER A 275 -0.39 16.45 3.25
C SER A 275 0.88 15.64 3.21
N ASN A 276 1.21 14.94 4.29
CA ASN A 276 2.42 14.15 4.34
C ASN A 276 2.37 12.97 3.37
N LEU A 277 1.24 12.26 3.30
CA LEU A 277 1.02 11.18 2.33
C LEU A 277 1.16 11.69 0.89
N PHE A 278 0.56 12.83 0.57
CA PHE A 278 0.64 13.40 -0.78
C PHE A 278 2.07 13.81 -1.12
N LYS A 279 2.79 14.43 -0.18
CA LYS A 279 4.19 14.79 -0.38
C LYS A 279 5.06 13.56 -0.62
N GLU A 280 4.83 12.48 0.11
CA GLU A 280 5.54 11.21 -0.07
C GLU A 280 5.27 10.65 -1.47
N PHE A 281 3.99 10.45 -1.82
CA PHE A 281 3.61 9.79 -3.07
C PHE A 281 3.95 10.59 -4.32
N LEU A 282 3.95 11.92 -4.22
CA LEU A 282 4.29 12.83 -5.32
C LEU A 282 5.77 13.21 -5.36
N GLY A 283 6.61 12.68 -4.46
CA GLY A 283 8.04 13.00 -4.44
C GLY A 283 8.32 14.49 -4.18
N LEU A 284 7.59 15.07 -3.22
CA LEU A 284 7.76 16.44 -2.73
C LEU A 284 8.55 16.52 -1.43
N ILE A 285 8.91 15.37 -0.85
CA ILE A 285 9.78 15.29 0.32
C ILE A 285 11.22 15.42 -0.15
N GLU A 286 11.95 16.36 0.45
CA GLU A 286 13.39 16.54 0.18
C GLU A 286 14.19 15.29 0.59
N PRO A 287 15.14 14.83 -0.24
CA PRO A 287 16.02 13.72 0.11
C PRO A 287 16.77 13.97 1.41
N GLN A 288 16.68 13.04 2.35
CA GLN A 288 17.41 13.09 3.62
C GLN A 288 18.50 12.01 3.65
N ALA A 289 19.70 12.37 4.12
CA ALA A 289 20.75 11.39 4.33
C ALA A 289 20.39 10.50 5.53
N HIS A 290 20.31 9.18 5.32
CA HIS A 290 19.97 8.21 6.36
C HIS A 290 20.88 8.26 7.61
N ALA A 291 22.12 8.73 7.45
CA ALA A 291 23.09 8.88 8.54
C ALA A 291 22.90 10.17 9.36
N THR A 292 22.07 11.10 8.89
CA THR A 292 21.80 12.36 9.57
C THR A 292 20.69 12.15 10.59
N ILE A 293 21.01 12.28 11.88
CA ILE A 293 20.03 12.28 12.96
C ILE A 293 19.21 13.57 12.84
N THR A 294 17.93 13.43 12.50
CA THR A 294 16.96 14.53 12.53
C THR A 294 16.21 14.51 13.86
N LYS A 295 15.43 15.56 14.15
CA LYS A 295 14.52 15.55 15.32
C LYS A 295 13.57 14.35 15.27
N SER A 296 13.10 13.97 14.09
CA SER A 296 12.24 12.81 13.86
C SER A 296 12.95 11.47 14.09
N SER A 297 14.28 11.45 14.08
CA SER A 297 15.11 10.26 14.39
C SER A 297 15.31 10.06 15.89
N LEU A 298 14.95 11.04 16.74
CA LEU A 298 15.12 10.94 18.19
C LEU A 298 13.99 10.12 18.80
N PRO A 299 14.29 9.24 19.77
CA PRO A 299 13.26 8.41 20.38
C PRO A 299 12.28 9.29 21.19
N PRO A 300 10.98 8.95 21.24
CA PRO A 300 9.94 9.75 21.90
C PRO A 300 9.96 9.58 23.43
N ILE A 301 11.16 9.57 24.03
CA ILE A 301 11.36 9.38 25.48
C ILE A 301 10.96 10.65 26.25
N GLN A 302 10.97 11.81 25.58
CA GLN A 302 10.47 13.06 26.13
C GLN A 302 9.07 13.35 25.59
N PRO A 303 8.04 13.49 26.46
CA PRO A 303 6.68 13.86 26.04
C PRO A 303 6.63 15.13 25.19
N ASP A 304 7.60 16.03 25.37
CA ASP A 304 7.68 17.30 24.67
C ASP A 304 8.13 17.14 23.22
N VAL A 305 8.98 16.16 22.90
CA VAL A 305 9.35 15.81 21.51
C VAL A 305 8.15 15.24 20.75
N LEU A 306 7.36 14.38 21.41
CA LEU A 306 6.13 13.86 20.83
C LEU A 306 5.11 14.98 20.56
N LYS A 307 4.97 15.93 21.50
CA LYS A 307 4.15 17.12 21.29
C LYS A 307 4.71 17.97 20.16
N GLU A 308 5.99 18.28 20.12
CA GLU A 308 6.60 19.10 19.05
C GLU A 308 6.45 18.48 17.66
N LEU A 309 6.66 17.16 17.51
CA LEU A 309 6.43 16.45 16.24
C LEU A 309 4.96 16.53 15.77
N LEU A 310 4.00 16.55 16.71
CA LEU A 310 2.58 16.77 16.43
C LEU A 310 2.21 18.25 16.19
N HIS A 311 3.13 19.17 16.49
CA HIS A 311 2.91 20.62 16.42
C HIS A 311 3.76 21.33 15.37
N ASP A 312 4.57 20.60 14.59
CA ASP A 312 5.40 21.21 13.57
C ASP A 312 4.48 21.91 12.55
N ARG A 313 4.52 23.24 12.60
CA ARG A 313 3.70 24.11 11.75
C ARG A 313 4.43 24.22 10.44
N ASP A 314 4.08 23.37 9.50
CA ASP A 314 4.55 23.56 8.14
C ASP A 314 3.81 24.76 7.51
N SER A 315 4.41 25.94 7.66
CA SER A 315 3.91 27.23 7.20
C SER A 315 3.82 27.34 5.67
N SER A 316 4.37 26.35 4.95
CA SER A 316 4.38 26.27 3.49
C SER A 316 3.25 25.43 2.90
N SER A 317 2.45 24.78 3.75
CA SER A 317 1.49 23.79 3.28
C SER A 317 0.17 24.49 2.92
N THR A 318 0.04 24.82 1.65
CA THR A 318 -1.23 25.03 0.93
C THR A 318 -1.75 23.68 0.46
N SER A 319 -3.07 23.53 0.33
CA SER A 319 -3.66 22.34 -0.29
C SER A 319 -3.09 22.18 -1.70
N ILE A 320 -2.20 21.19 -1.89
CA ILE A 320 -1.57 20.83 -3.18
C ILE A 320 -2.63 20.62 -4.26
N LEU A 321 -3.82 20.14 -3.89
CA LEU A 321 -4.96 19.94 -4.79
C LEU A 321 -5.46 21.24 -5.44
N ASP A 322 -5.33 22.38 -4.76
CA ASP A 322 -5.71 23.69 -5.30
C ASP A 322 -4.55 24.36 -6.07
N GLU A 323 -3.29 24.18 -5.66
CA GLU A 323 -2.10 24.67 -6.40
C GLU A 323 -1.98 24.04 -7.78
N ILE A 324 -2.37 22.77 -7.94
CA ILE A 324 -2.48 22.11 -9.24
C ILE A 324 -3.50 22.83 -10.17
N THR A 325 -4.47 23.56 -9.62
CA THR A 325 -5.58 24.16 -10.40
C THR A 325 -5.47 25.66 -10.67
N THR A 326 -4.61 26.40 -9.97
CA THR A 326 -4.55 27.87 -10.10
C THR A 326 -3.12 28.42 -10.09
N ASN A 327 -2.60 28.77 -11.28
CA ASN A 327 -1.43 29.61 -11.57
C ASN A 327 -0.01 29.03 -11.40
N SER A 328 0.66 28.72 -12.50
CA SER A 328 1.80 29.48 -13.06
C SER A 328 2.61 28.63 -14.05
N GLU A 329 3.25 29.32 -15.00
CA GLU A 329 4.07 28.84 -16.13
C GLU A 329 5.34 28.08 -15.72
N HIS A 330 5.26 27.14 -14.79
CA HIS A 330 6.30 26.17 -14.47
C HIS A 330 5.80 24.83 -14.98
N ASN A 331 6.50 24.27 -15.99
CA ASN A 331 6.16 23.02 -16.67
C ASN A 331 5.49 22.00 -15.72
N HIS A 332 4.16 21.98 -15.80
CA HIS A 332 3.32 21.06 -15.08
C HIS A 332 3.73 19.65 -15.51
N PRO A 333 3.85 18.68 -14.57
CA PRO A 333 3.82 17.30 -14.97
C PRO A 333 2.41 17.00 -15.52
N THR A 334 2.30 16.92 -16.84
CA THR A 334 1.12 16.43 -17.55
C THR A 334 0.93 14.93 -17.28
N LYS A 335 -0.20 14.34 -17.71
CA LYS A 335 -0.43 12.89 -17.63
C LYS A 335 0.70 12.10 -18.32
N GLU A 336 1.37 12.75 -19.26
CA GLU A 336 2.52 12.29 -20.03
C GLU A 336 3.88 12.48 -19.31
N ASP A 337 3.98 13.38 -18.33
CA ASP A 337 5.19 13.65 -17.53
C ASP A 337 5.26 12.82 -16.24
N LEU A 338 4.13 12.28 -15.81
CA LEU A 338 4.15 11.05 -15.04
C LEU A 338 4.71 10.00 -15.99
N VAL A 339 6.01 9.74 -15.95
CA VAL A 339 6.55 8.47 -16.48
C VAL A 339 5.96 7.40 -15.59
N VAL A 340 4.73 7.01 -15.92
CA VAL A 340 4.04 5.89 -15.37
C VAL A 340 4.98 4.72 -15.64
N MET A 341 5.55 4.14 -14.58
CA MET A 341 5.93 2.74 -14.63
C MET A 341 4.65 2.02 -15.04
N ASP A 342 4.53 1.72 -16.34
CA ASP A 342 3.30 1.25 -16.96
C ASP A 342 2.69 0.19 -16.05
N PRO A 343 1.44 0.36 -15.59
CA PRO A 343 0.91 -0.35 -14.44
C PRO A 343 0.56 -1.81 -14.76
N LEU A 344 1.48 -2.58 -15.35
CA LEU A 344 1.29 -3.96 -15.84
C LEU A 344 0.72 -4.04 -17.27
N GLN A 345 1.24 -3.29 -18.24
CA GLN A 345 1.21 -3.82 -19.61
C GLN A 345 2.23 -4.96 -19.71
N TYR A 346 1.72 -6.17 -19.50
CA TYR A 346 2.49 -7.41 -19.47
C TYR A 346 3.30 -7.67 -20.76
N GLU A 347 2.97 -6.99 -21.87
CA GLU A 347 3.53 -7.28 -23.19
C GLU A 347 4.49 -6.18 -23.70
N GLU A 348 4.28 -4.90 -23.35
CA GLU A 348 5.15 -3.80 -23.81
C GLU A 348 6.30 -3.47 -22.85
N PHE A 349 6.14 -3.74 -21.54
CA PHE A 349 7.14 -3.36 -20.54
C PHE A 349 7.61 -4.49 -19.62
N VAL A 350 7.00 -5.69 -19.65
CA VAL A 350 7.64 -6.86 -19.03
C VAL A 350 8.70 -7.35 -20.01
N PRO A 351 9.98 -7.10 -19.73
CA PRO A 351 11.01 -7.57 -20.62
C PRO A 351 10.93 -9.08 -20.71
N ASN A 352 11.13 -9.62 -21.92
CA ASN A 352 10.97 -11.05 -22.18
C ASN A 352 11.62 -11.86 -21.04
N PRO A 353 10.86 -12.70 -20.31
CA PRO A 353 11.35 -13.40 -19.12
C PRO A 353 12.46 -14.42 -19.44
N THR A 354 12.69 -14.74 -20.71
CA THR A 354 13.86 -15.53 -21.15
C THR A 354 15.14 -14.70 -21.25
N VAL A 355 15.04 -13.37 -21.14
CA VAL A 355 16.11 -12.40 -21.37
C VAL A 355 16.35 -11.53 -20.13
N VAL A 356 15.29 -11.18 -19.39
CA VAL A 356 15.38 -10.35 -18.19
C VAL A 356 14.71 -11.05 -17.01
N ASP A 357 15.46 -11.11 -15.91
CA ASP A 357 14.99 -11.72 -14.67
C ASP A 357 13.79 -10.96 -14.10
N LYS A 358 12.89 -11.69 -13.43
CA LYS A 358 11.72 -11.11 -12.76
C LYS A 358 12.14 -9.94 -11.84
N GLY A 359 11.35 -8.86 -11.87
CA GLY A 359 11.59 -7.65 -11.08
C GLY A 359 12.59 -6.66 -11.70
N HIS A 360 13.29 -7.00 -12.78
CA HIS A 360 14.28 -6.12 -13.41
C HIS A 360 13.65 -5.27 -14.51
N VAL A 361 14.12 -4.01 -14.61
CA VAL A 361 13.46 -2.97 -15.43
C VAL A 361 13.81 -3.08 -16.92
N ALA A 362 15.06 -3.37 -17.30
CA ALA A 362 15.52 -3.69 -18.68
C ALA A 362 17.05 -3.86 -18.76
N ILE A 363 17.55 -4.35 -19.91
CA ILE A 363 19.00 -4.50 -20.24
C ILE A 363 19.60 -3.24 -20.90
N ASN A 364 18.77 -2.30 -21.33
CA ASN A 364 19.19 -1.19 -22.19
C ASN A 364 19.92 -0.06 -21.44
N TYR A 365 20.94 0.51 -22.08
CA TYR A 365 21.78 1.60 -21.56
C TYR A 365 21.02 2.91 -21.24
N ASN A 366 19.76 3.07 -21.68
CA ASN A 366 18.97 4.29 -21.48
C ASN A 366 17.95 4.21 -20.33
N VAL A 367 17.98 3.14 -19.52
CA VAL A 367 17.07 2.98 -18.37
C VAL A 367 17.28 4.10 -17.35
N LYS A 368 18.53 4.47 -17.06
CA LYS A 368 18.86 5.52 -16.06
C LYS A 368 18.19 6.85 -16.38
N THR A 369 18.30 7.34 -17.62
CA THR A 369 17.72 8.63 -18.04
C THR A 369 16.20 8.62 -18.01
N LYS A 370 15.56 7.48 -18.30
CA LYS A 370 14.10 7.33 -18.15
C LYS A 370 13.67 7.35 -16.68
N LEU A 371 14.41 6.68 -15.82
CA LEU A 371 14.14 6.63 -14.38
C LEU A 371 14.36 7.99 -13.70
N GLU A 372 15.35 8.77 -14.15
CA GLU A 372 15.62 10.14 -13.65
C GLU A 372 14.45 11.11 -13.86
N ASN A 373 13.56 10.83 -14.82
CA ASN A 373 12.36 11.64 -15.05
C ASN A 373 11.19 11.26 -14.13
N ILE A 374 11.29 10.16 -13.40
CA ILE A 374 10.23 9.73 -12.48
C ILE A 374 10.28 10.60 -11.22
N ARG A 375 9.13 11.17 -10.87
CA ARG A 375 8.93 11.90 -9.62
C ARG A 375 7.85 11.22 -8.78
N GLY A 376 8.20 10.88 -7.54
CA GLY A 376 7.29 10.18 -6.64
C GLY A 376 7.11 8.71 -6.99
N GLN A 377 6.04 8.12 -6.45
CA GLN A 377 5.74 6.68 -6.50
C GLN A 377 4.32 6.41 -7.00
N LEU A 378 3.49 7.45 -7.14
CA LEU A 378 2.10 7.32 -7.55
C LEU A 378 1.98 6.90 -9.02
N VAL A 379 1.26 5.81 -9.28
CA VAL A 379 0.93 5.33 -10.63
C VAL A 379 -0.57 5.16 -10.79
N THR A 380 -1.08 5.29 -12.02
CA THR A 380 -2.50 5.04 -12.31
C THR A 380 -2.80 3.55 -12.14
N PHE A 381 -3.93 3.20 -11.53
CA PHE A 381 -4.33 1.80 -11.39
C PHE A 381 -4.84 1.23 -12.73
N PRO A 382 -4.42 0.02 -13.14
CA PRO A 382 -4.72 -0.52 -14.47
C PRO A 382 -6.12 -1.15 -14.52
N LEU A 383 -7.13 -0.35 -14.89
CA LEU A 383 -8.53 -0.78 -14.90
C LEU A 383 -8.83 -1.93 -15.90
N HIS A 384 -8.03 -2.03 -16.96
CA HIS A 384 -8.21 -2.96 -18.07
C HIS A 384 -7.28 -4.18 -18.03
N PHE A 385 -6.49 -4.35 -16.96
CA PHE A 385 -5.54 -5.47 -16.85
C PHE A 385 -6.26 -6.83 -16.82
N LEU A 386 -5.89 -7.74 -17.72
CA LEU A 386 -6.53 -9.05 -17.88
C LEU A 386 -8.07 -8.96 -18.06
N GLU A 387 -8.56 -7.92 -18.74
CA GLU A 387 -10.02 -7.76 -18.96
C GLU A 387 -10.62 -8.86 -19.85
N SER A 388 -9.83 -9.39 -20.77
CA SER A 388 -10.22 -10.48 -21.68
C SER A 388 -10.13 -11.86 -21.03
N GLU A 389 -9.56 -11.98 -19.83
CA GLU A 389 -9.40 -13.26 -19.15
C GLU A 389 -10.54 -13.57 -18.19
N ASN A 390 -10.94 -14.84 -18.13
CA ASN A 390 -11.85 -15.31 -17.09
C ASN A 390 -11.07 -15.63 -15.81
N LEU A 391 -10.97 -14.62 -14.93
CA LEU A 391 -10.28 -14.71 -13.63
C LEU A 391 -10.89 -15.75 -12.66
N MET A 392 -12.10 -16.25 -12.91
CA MET A 392 -12.76 -17.27 -12.08
C MET A 392 -12.39 -18.71 -12.47
N LYS A 393 -11.78 -18.89 -13.66
CA LYS A 393 -11.65 -20.21 -14.31
C LYS A 393 -10.85 -21.21 -13.49
N SER A 394 -9.78 -20.79 -12.81
CA SER A 394 -8.90 -21.68 -12.04
C SER A 394 -9.55 -22.23 -10.78
N VAL A 395 -10.39 -21.44 -10.10
CA VAL A 395 -11.07 -21.87 -8.85
C VAL A 395 -12.23 -22.83 -9.16
N MET A 396 -12.95 -22.62 -10.26
CA MET A 396 -14.01 -23.52 -10.72
C MET A 396 -13.51 -24.96 -11.04
N LEU A 397 -12.21 -25.12 -11.31
CA LEU A 397 -11.58 -26.41 -11.59
C LEU A 397 -11.11 -27.16 -10.32
N GLY A 398 -10.97 -26.48 -9.18
CA GLY A 398 -10.30 -27.00 -7.97
C GLY A 398 -11.22 -27.44 -6.81
N GLY A 399 -12.51 -27.12 -6.83
CA GLY A 399 -13.47 -27.50 -5.78
C GLY A 399 -14.48 -26.40 -5.42
N PHE A 400 -15.44 -26.72 -4.53
CA PHE A 400 -16.46 -25.78 -4.04
C PHE A 400 -15.88 -24.88 -2.92
N THR A 401 -15.10 -23.87 -3.30
CA THR A 401 -14.69 -22.81 -2.36
C THR A 401 -15.78 -21.73 -2.35
N PRO A 402 -16.39 -21.40 -1.20
CA PRO A 402 -17.40 -20.34 -1.11
C PRO A 402 -16.83 -18.99 -1.56
N ASN A 403 -17.62 -18.22 -2.32
CA ASN A 403 -17.19 -16.91 -2.82
C ASN A 403 -16.93 -15.92 -1.67
N GLU A 404 -17.61 -16.07 -0.55
CA GLU A 404 -17.53 -15.23 0.64
C GLU A 404 -16.13 -15.19 1.26
N ILE A 405 -15.26 -16.16 0.94
CA ILE A 405 -13.85 -16.17 1.37
C ILE A 405 -13.06 -15.03 0.72
N PHE A 406 -13.49 -14.58 -0.46
CA PHE A 406 -12.78 -13.61 -1.29
C PHE A 406 -13.50 -12.26 -1.39
N THR A 407 -14.63 -12.08 -0.67
CA THR A 407 -15.45 -10.85 -0.72
C THR A 407 -15.46 -10.02 0.52
#